data_AF-A0A931BM76-F1
#
_entry.id   AF-A0A931BM76-F1
#
_cell.length_a   1.000
_cell.length_b   1.000
_cell.length_c   1.000
_cell.angle_alpha   90.00
_cell.angle_beta   90.00
_cell.angle_gamma   90.00
#
_symmetry.space_group_name_H-M   'P 1'
#
loop_
_entity.id
_entity.type
_entity.pdbx_description
1 polymer ?
#
loop_
_entity_poly.entity_id
_entity_poly.type
_entity_poly.pdbx_seq_one_letter_code
_entity_poly.pdbx_strand_id
1 'polypeptide(L)'
;METLKTQSDKPHAEQALGDETFMSATDLRNYMTEMQMARASKAVDSMDRASKARQDLTKTLTQPVDLTPERLKEIGQNLLHKLRSAAQRSETELMVMRFPVDLCSDHGRAINNADPEWPDTLTGRPRQAFELWRDQLKPAGYQLKAMIIEWPGGMPGDVGFFLSWGEKKKF
;
A
#
# COMPACT_ATOMS: atom_id res chain seq x y z
N MET A 1 6.99 -5.69 -46.61
CA MET A 1 7.28 -6.50 -45.40
C MET A 1 7.89 -5.56 -44.38
N GLU A 2 7.06 -4.96 -43.53
CA GLU A 2 7.52 -4.08 -42.46
C GLU A 2 7.53 -4.86 -41.16
N THR A 3 8.71 -5.00 -40.58
CA THR A 3 8.94 -5.65 -39.29
C THR A 3 8.46 -4.74 -38.16
N LEU A 4 7.36 -5.13 -37.52
CA LEU A 4 6.86 -4.59 -36.25
C LEU A 4 7.92 -4.81 -35.15
N LYS A 5 8.46 -3.70 -34.61
CA LYS A 5 9.22 -3.72 -33.36
C LYS A 5 8.22 -3.70 -32.20
N THR A 6 8.17 -4.82 -31.47
CA THR A 6 7.44 -4.95 -30.21
C THR A 6 8.03 -4.00 -29.17
N GLN A 7 7.31 -2.93 -28.82
CA GLN A 7 7.58 -2.17 -27.61
C GLN A 7 7.18 -3.04 -26.42
N SER A 8 8.18 -3.44 -25.64
CA SER A 8 8.01 -4.10 -24.36
C SER A 8 7.50 -3.08 -23.34
N ASP A 9 6.18 -3.05 -23.15
CA ASP A 9 5.53 -2.37 -22.02
C ASP A 9 5.98 -3.04 -20.71
N LYS A 10 6.89 -2.38 -19.99
CA LYS A 10 7.10 -2.64 -18.56
C LYS A 10 6.11 -1.75 -17.79
N PRO A 11 5.33 -2.28 -16.84
CA PRO A 11 4.38 -1.45 -16.12
C PRO A 11 5.14 -0.48 -15.20
N HIS A 12 4.87 0.81 -15.35
CA HIS A 12 5.32 1.92 -14.50
C HIS A 12 4.91 1.80 -13.01
N ALA A 13 4.29 0.70 -12.60
CA ALA A 13 3.78 0.45 -11.25
C ALA A 13 4.88 0.18 -10.20
N GLU A 14 6.13 -0.07 -10.60
CA GLU A 14 7.21 -0.44 -9.68
C GLU A 14 7.89 0.76 -8.99
N GLN A 15 7.62 2.00 -9.42
CA GLN A 15 8.29 3.21 -8.91
C GLN A 15 7.39 4.17 -8.12
N ALA A 16 6.10 3.91 -8.00
CA ALA A 16 5.27 4.60 -7.03
C ALA A 16 5.45 3.91 -5.67
N LEU A 17 6.53 4.24 -4.98
CA LEU A 17 6.67 4.01 -3.53
C LEU A 17 5.40 4.57 -2.88
N GLY A 18 4.45 3.68 -2.58
CA GLY A 18 3.18 4.03 -1.98
C GLY A 18 3.42 4.84 -0.72
N ASP A 19 2.56 5.81 -0.46
CA ASP A 19 2.79 6.83 0.56
C ASP A 19 3.24 6.20 1.88
N GLU A 20 4.48 6.48 2.25
CA GLU A 20 5.12 5.97 3.45
C GLU A 20 4.63 6.73 4.70
N THR A 21 3.47 7.40 4.65
CA THR A 21 3.02 8.42 5.62
C THR A 21 2.91 7.90 7.05
N PHE A 22 2.66 6.60 7.22
CA PHE A 22 2.53 5.95 8.53
C PHE A 22 3.73 5.06 8.88
N MET A 23 4.79 5.10 8.06
CA MET A 23 5.90 4.16 8.10
C MET A 23 7.25 4.88 7.99
N SER A 24 8.32 4.20 8.38
CA SER A 24 9.66 4.67 8.02
C SER A 24 9.87 4.39 6.54
N ALA A 25 10.21 5.43 5.79
CA ALA A 25 10.58 5.32 4.38
C ALA A 25 11.70 4.29 4.14
N THR A 26 12.59 4.16 5.12
CA THR A 26 13.69 3.20 5.07
C THR A 26 13.19 1.77 5.22
N ASP A 27 12.26 1.51 6.14
CA ASP A 27 11.75 0.15 6.39
C ASP A 27 11.00 -0.37 5.17
N LEU A 28 10.19 0.48 4.53
CA LEU A 28 9.48 0.13 3.32
C LEU A 28 10.42 -0.12 2.14
N ARG A 29 11.39 0.77 1.92
CA ARG A 29 12.39 0.56 0.86
C ARG A 29 13.15 -0.75 1.03
N ASN A 30 13.60 -1.05 2.25
CA ASN A 30 14.28 -2.31 2.55
C ASN A 30 13.36 -3.51 2.28
N TYR A 31 12.14 -3.49 2.80
CA TYR A 31 11.16 -4.54 2.59
C TYR A 31 10.87 -4.79 1.11
N MET A 32 10.58 -3.73 0.35
CA MET A 32 10.30 -3.86 -1.08
C MET A 32 11.51 -4.38 -1.87
N THR A 33 12.72 -3.97 -1.49
CA THR A 33 13.95 -4.45 -2.13
C THR A 33 14.09 -5.96 -1.97
N GLU A 34 13.88 -6.47 -0.75
CA GLU A 34 13.89 -7.92 -0.48
C GLU A 34 12.79 -8.65 -1.26
N MET A 35 11.57 -8.10 -1.30
CA MET A 35 10.46 -8.68 -2.06
C MET A 35 10.76 -8.75 -3.56
N GLN A 36 11.34 -7.69 -4.14
CA GLN A 36 11.69 -7.68 -5.56
C GLN A 36 12.83 -8.66 -5.88
N MET A 37 13.82 -8.77 -5.00
CA MET A 37 14.87 -9.80 -5.14
C MET A 37 14.29 -11.21 -5.12
N ALA A 38 13.33 -11.49 -4.22
CA ALA A 38 12.68 -12.80 -4.14
C ALA A 38 11.79 -13.11 -5.35
N ARG A 39 11.15 -12.11 -5.96
CA ARG A 39 10.40 -12.31 -7.22
C ARG A 39 11.33 -12.63 -8.40
N ALA A 40 12.50 -12.02 -8.44
CA ALA A 40 13.48 -12.22 -9.51
C ALA A 40 14.27 -13.54 -9.39
N SER A 41 14.30 -14.14 -8.20
CA SER A 41 15.13 -15.31 -7.88
C SER A 41 14.26 -16.50 -7.46
N LYS A 42 14.52 -17.69 -8.02
CA LYS A 42 13.89 -18.95 -7.55
C LYS A 42 14.67 -19.63 -6.42
N ALA A 43 15.68 -18.96 -5.85
CA ALA A 43 16.51 -19.53 -4.80
C ALA A 43 15.78 -19.54 -3.44
N VAL A 44 15.93 -20.62 -2.69
CA VAL A 44 15.36 -20.79 -1.34
C VAL A 44 15.79 -19.63 -0.42
N ASP A 45 17.07 -19.27 -0.44
CA ASP A 45 17.61 -18.17 0.38
C ASP A 45 16.92 -16.82 0.11
N SER A 46 16.43 -16.58 -1.11
CA SER A 46 15.69 -15.35 -1.42
C SER A 46 14.26 -15.37 -0.86
N MET A 47 13.63 -16.55 -0.78
CA MET A 47 12.32 -16.72 -0.15
C MET A 47 12.40 -16.52 1.37
N ASP A 48 13.47 -16.99 2.01
CA ASP A 48 13.71 -16.81 3.44
C ASP A 48 13.91 -15.34 3.80
N ARG A 49 14.68 -14.60 2.98
CA ARG A 49 14.86 -13.15 3.16
C ARG A 49 13.57 -12.37 3.01
N ALA A 50 12.75 -12.68 2.01
CA ALA A 50 11.44 -12.04 1.85
C ALA A 50 10.50 -12.34 3.01
N SER A 51 10.50 -13.58 3.51
CA SER A 51 9.72 -13.98 4.68
C SER A 51 10.15 -13.22 5.93
N LYS A 52 11.45 -13.08 6.15
CA LYS A 52 12.01 -12.31 7.25
C LYS A 52 11.67 -10.81 7.13
N ALA A 53 11.86 -10.23 5.95
CA ALA A 53 11.54 -8.83 5.70
C ALA A 53 10.05 -8.53 5.96
N ARG A 54 9.16 -9.44 5.58
CA ARG A 54 7.73 -9.37 5.88
C ARG A 54 7.47 -9.41 7.38
N GLN A 55 8.06 -10.37 8.10
CA GLN A 55 7.90 -10.48 9.55
C GLN A 55 8.39 -9.23 10.29
N ASP A 56 9.53 -8.68 9.87
CA ASP A 56 10.11 -7.50 10.49
C ASP A 56 9.26 -6.25 10.21
N LEU A 57 8.73 -6.12 9.00
CA LEU A 57 7.75 -5.06 8.70
C LEU A 57 6.47 -5.24 9.54
N THR A 58 5.92 -6.45 9.63
CA THR A 58 4.75 -6.74 10.45
C THR A 58 4.98 -6.31 11.90
N LYS A 59 6.08 -6.72 12.53
CA LYS A 59 6.41 -6.32 13.93
C LYS A 59 6.41 -4.80 14.11
N THR A 60 7.02 -4.07 13.18
CA THR A 60 7.08 -2.60 13.21
C THR A 60 5.69 -1.98 13.12
N LEU A 61 4.83 -2.52 12.26
CA LEU A 61 3.51 -1.97 11.96
C LEU A 61 2.40 -2.45 12.90
N THR A 62 2.61 -3.55 13.62
CA THR A 62 1.70 -3.99 14.67
C THR A 62 1.59 -2.94 15.78
N GLN A 63 2.70 -2.27 16.10
CA GLN A 63 2.71 -1.23 17.13
C GLN A 63 2.10 0.08 16.57
N PRO A 64 0.98 0.54 17.13
CA PRO A 64 0.42 1.84 16.79
C PRO A 64 1.42 2.96 17.08
N VAL A 65 1.27 4.08 16.38
CA VAL A 65 2.03 5.30 16.64
C VAL A 65 1.18 6.32 17.37
N ASP A 66 1.81 7.12 18.24
CA ASP A 66 1.15 8.29 18.80
C ASP A 66 0.94 9.35 17.71
N LEU A 67 -0.28 9.84 17.59
CA LEU A 67 -0.73 10.79 16.56
C LEU A 67 -0.82 12.20 17.15
N THR A 68 0.31 12.70 17.65
CA THR A 68 0.41 14.07 18.16
C THR A 68 0.07 15.10 17.06
N PRO A 69 -0.35 16.32 17.42
CA PRO A 69 -0.63 17.36 16.43
C PRO A 69 0.52 17.61 15.44
N GLU A 70 1.76 17.60 15.92
CA GLU A 70 2.96 17.79 15.10
C GLU A 70 3.11 16.66 14.09
N ARG A 71 2.89 15.41 14.53
CA ARG A 71 3.00 14.26 13.65
C ARG A 71 1.87 14.20 12.61
N LEU A 72 0.64 14.53 13.02
CA LEU A 72 -0.48 14.65 12.09
C LEU A 72 -0.21 15.73 11.03
N LYS A 73 0.40 16.86 11.42
CA LYS A 73 0.81 17.91 10.49
C LYS A 73 1.86 17.41 9.50
N GLU A 74 2.89 16.69 9.97
CA GLU A 74 3.93 16.10 9.11
C GLU A 74 3.32 15.10 8.10
N ILE A 75 2.47 14.19 8.59
CA ILE A 75 1.73 13.23 7.77
C ILE A 75 0.93 13.95 6.69
N GLY A 76 0.13 14.94 7.09
CA GLY A 76 -0.71 15.70 6.16
C GLY A 76 0.09 16.46 5.11
N GLN A 77 1.22 17.08 5.48
CA GLN A 77 2.09 17.79 4.55
C GLN A 77 2.69 16.86 3.49
N ASN A 78 3.20 15.69 3.92
CA ASN A 78 3.77 14.69 3.03
C ASN A 78 2.72 14.11 2.07
N LEU A 79 1.54 13.76 2.59
CA LEU A 79 0.43 13.26 1.78
C LEU A 79 -0.03 14.29 0.75
N LEU A 80 -0.25 15.55 1.16
CA LEU A 80 -0.66 16.63 0.25
C LEU A 80 0.35 16.88 -0.86
N HIS A 81 1.65 16.81 -0.55
CA HIS A 81 2.70 16.95 -1.56
C HIS A 81 2.62 15.84 -2.62
N LYS A 82 2.41 14.59 -2.19
CA LYS A 82 2.31 13.43 -3.09
C LYS A 82 1.02 13.44 -3.91
N LEU A 83 -0.11 13.76 -3.30
CA LEU A 83 -1.39 13.92 -3.99
C LEU A 83 -1.31 14.99 -5.08
N ARG A 84 -0.69 16.15 -4.77
CA ARG A 84 -0.48 17.22 -5.76
C ARG A 84 0.39 16.73 -6.92
N SER A 85 1.46 16.01 -6.62
CA SER A 85 2.37 15.47 -7.64
C SER A 85 1.66 14.45 -8.54
N ALA A 86 0.81 13.58 -7.97
CA ALA A 86 -0.02 12.63 -8.70
C ALA A 86 -1.05 13.34 -9.59
N ALA A 87 -1.77 14.32 -9.04
CA ALA A 87 -2.74 15.11 -9.79
C ALA A 87 -2.10 15.89 -10.95
N GLN A 88 -0.88 16.40 -10.80
CA GLN A 88 -0.11 17.03 -11.89
C GLN A 88 0.19 16.07 -13.05
N ARG A 89 0.25 14.76 -12.77
CA ARG A 89 0.37 13.70 -13.79
C ARG A 89 -0.99 13.20 -14.30
N SER A 90 -2.08 13.92 -14.01
CA SER A 90 -3.45 13.54 -14.33
C SER A 90 -3.90 12.20 -13.73
N GLU A 91 -3.25 11.77 -12.65
CA GLU A 91 -3.71 10.63 -11.86
C GLU A 91 -4.90 11.06 -10.98
N THR A 92 -5.79 10.12 -10.68
CA THR A 92 -6.93 10.34 -9.77
C THR A 92 -6.94 9.38 -8.59
N GLU A 93 -5.87 8.60 -8.45
CA GLU A 93 -5.66 7.59 -7.42
C GLU A 93 -4.18 7.53 -7.07
N LEU A 94 -3.86 7.30 -5.80
CA LEU A 94 -2.50 7.13 -5.28
C LEU A 94 -2.48 5.99 -4.28
N MET A 95 -1.55 5.04 -4.40
CA MET A 95 -1.29 4.08 -3.33
C MET A 95 -0.67 4.81 -2.14
N VAL A 96 -1.34 4.78 -0.98
CA VAL A 96 -0.91 5.50 0.22
C VAL A 96 -0.45 4.63 1.38
N MET A 97 -0.50 3.31 1.20
CA MET A 97 0.06 2.38 2.18
C MET A 97 0.25 1.03 1.50
N ARG A 98 1.33 0.34 1.86
CA ARG A 98 1.50 -1.10 1.60
C ARG A 98 1.83 -1.80 2.90
N PHE A 99 1.15 -2.91 3.19
CA PHE A 99 1.41 -3.67 4.40
C PHE A 99 1.09 -5.17 4.23
N PRO A 100 1.70 -6.07 5.02
CA PRO A 100 1.41 -7.51 4.95
C PRO A 100 -0.01 -7.84 5.43
N VAL A 101 -0.64 -8.86 4.84
CA VAL A 101 -1.97 -9.35 5.27
C VAL A 101 -2.00 -9.84 6.72
N ASP A 102 -0.84 -10.09 7.33
CA ASP A 102 -0.68 -10.39 8.75
C ASP A 102 -1.23 -9.30 9.70
N LEU A 103 -1.42 -8.08 9.19
CA LEU A 103 -2.07 -6.98 9.93
C LEU A 103 -3.59 -6.94 9.72
N CYS A 104 -4.16 -7.95 9.08
CA CYS A 104 -5.59 -8.24 9.06
C CYS A 104 -5.86 -9.48 9.90
N SER A 105 -6.78 -9.43 10.86
CA SER A 105 -7.15 -10.55 11.75
C SER A 105 -7.66 -11.78 10.99
N ASP A 106 -8.15 -11.58 9.78
CA ASP A 106 -8.63 -12.61 8.86
C ASP A 106 -7.68 -12.91 7.71
N HIS A 107 -6.41 -12.49 7.83
CA HIS A 107 -5.35 -12.68 6.83
C HIS A 107 -5.74 -12.18 5.43
N GLY A 108 -6.51 -11.08 5.36
CA GLY A 108 -6.85 -10.40 4.12
C GLY A 108 -8.04 -10.99 3.36
N ARG A 109 -8.75 -11.96 3.95
CA ARG A 109 -9.93 -12.61 3.34
C ARG A 109 -11.04 -11.60 2.98
N ALA A 110 -11.40 -10.71 3.89
CA ALA A 110 -12.44 -9.70 3.70
C ALA A 110 -12.08 -8.75 2.55
N ILE A 111 -10.84 -8.27 2.52
CA ILE A 111 -10.32 -7.41 1.44
C ILE A 111 -10.38 -8.15 0.10
N ASN A 112 -9.93 -9.41 0.06
CA ASN A 112 -9.95 -10.21 -1.17
C ASN A 112 -11.37 -10.42 -1.72
N ASN A 113 -12.35 -10.54 -0.84
CA ASN A 113 -13.75 -10.76 -1.22
C ASN A 113 -14.54 -9.45 -1.42
N ALA A 114 -13.88 -8.29 -1.36
CA ALA A 114 -14.52 -6.97 -1.40
C ALA A 114 -15.63 -6.81 -0.34
N ASP A 115 -15.47 -7.47 0.82
CA ASP A 115 -16.40 -7.42 1.93
C ASP A 115 -16.45 -6.00 2.52
N PRO A 116 -17.59 -5.31 2.59
CA PRO A 116 -17.66 -3.93 3.11
C PRO A 116 -17.19 -3.79 4.56
N GLU A 117 -17.15 -4.87 5.34
CA GLU A 117 -16.68 -4.90 6.74
C GLU A 117 -15.16 -5.16 6.84
N TRP A 118 -14.43 -5.22 5.73
CA TRP A 118 -12.96 -5.33 5.72
C TRP A 118 -12.22 -4.38 6.68
N PRO A 119 -12.68 -3.14 6.97
CA PRO A 119 -11.98 -2.28 7.91
C PRO A 119 -11.91 -2.84 9.34
N ASP A 120 -12.82 -3.74 9.72
CA ASP A 120 -12.87 -4.33 11.06
C ASP A 120 -11.85 -5.45 11.26
N THR A 121 -11.23 -5.91 10.17
CA THR A 121 -10.16 -6.89 10.24
C THR A 121 -8.80 -6.23 10.44
N LEU A 122 -8.66 -4.93 10.14
CA LEU A 122 -7.40 -4.19 10.29
C LEU A 122 -6.93 -4.11 11.74
N THR A 123 -5.62 -4.26 11.92
CA THR A 123 -4.92 -4.09 13.19
C THR A 123 -3.73 -3.14 13.03
N GLY A 124 -3.14 -2.69 14.15
CA GLY A 124 -1.92 -1.87 14.14
C GLY A 124 -2.05 -0.55 13.36
N ARG A 125 -0.97 -0.16 12.68
CA ARG A 125 -0.93 1.10 11.90
C ARG A 125 -1.90 1.13 10.71
N PRO A 126 -2.17 0.03 9.97
CA PRO A 126 -3.23 0.02 8.95
C PRO A 126 -4.60 0.43 9.50
N ARG A 127 -4.96 -0.01 10.72
CA ARG A 127 -6.18 0.43 11.39
C ARG A 127 -6.18 1.93 11.66
N GLN A 128 -5.07 2.47 12.18
CA GLN A 128 -4.93 3.92 12.41
C GLN A 128 -5.01 4.72 11.11
N ALA A 129 -4.43 4.23 10.02
CA ALA A 129 -4.49 4.88 8.72
C ALA A 129 -5.93 4.92 8.16
N PHE A 130 -6.68 3.83 8.33
CA PHE A 130 -8.10 3.80 8.01
C PHE A 130 -8.90 4.81 8.84
N GLU A 131 -8.67 4.88 10.15
CA GLU A 131 -9.34 5.82 11.04
C GLU A 131 -9.01 7.28 10.71
N LEU A 132 -7.75 7.59 10.41
CA LEU A 132 -7.35 8.92 9.96
C LEU A 132 -8.05 9.31 8.66
N TRP A 133 -8.11 8.38 7.69
CA TRP A 133 -8.86 8.61 6.47
C TRP A 133 -10.34 8.85 6.77
N ARG A 134 -10.97 8.00 7.59
CA ARG A 134 -12.40 8.09 7.94
C ARG A 134 -12.75 9.44 8.54
N ASP A 135 -11.90 9.94 9.43
CA ASP A 135 -12.18 11.13 10.24
C ASP A 135 -11.79 12.43 9.54
N GLN A 136 -10.75 12.41 8.69
CA GLN A 136 -10.22 13.63 8.07
C GLN A 136 -10.42 13.69 6.55
N LEU A 137 -10.15 12.61 5.84
CA LEU A 137 -10.08 12.61 4.38
C LEU A 137 -11.42 12.26 3.72
N LYS A 138 -12.20 11.36 4.32
CA LYS A 138 -13.53 10.98 3.85
C LYS A 138 -14.49 12.19 3.81
N PRO A 139 -14.57 13.06 4.84
CA PRO A 139 -15.40 14.28 4.76
C PRO A 139 -14.92 15.26 3.67
N ALA A 140 -13.64 15.22 3.32
CA ALA A 140 -13.06 16.02 2.24
C ALA A 140 -13.25 15.42 0.84
N GLY A 141 -13.98 14.30 0.72
CA GLY A 141 -14.33 13.67 -0.56
C GLY A 141 -13.36 12.61 -1.08
N TYR A 142 -12.27 12.33 -0.35
CA TYR A 142 -11.36 11.25 -0.72
C TYR A 142 -11.98 9.88 -0.42
N GLN A 143 -11.81 8.94 -1.33
CA GLN A 143 -12.22 7.55 -1.15
C GLN A 143 -10.99 6.70 -0.80
N LEU A 144 -11.19 5.68 0.02
CA LEU A 144 -10.17 4.69 0.35
C LEU A 144 -10.58 3.32 -0.18
N LYS A 145 -9.67 2.68 -0.90
CA LYS A 145 -9.79 1.31 -1.40
C LYS A 145 -8.66 0.47 -0.83
N ALA A 146 -8.96 -0.77 -0.45
CA ALA A 146 -7.96 -1.79 -0.11
C ALA A 146 -7.96 -2.89 -1.16
N MET A 147 -6.78 -3.38 -1.54
CA MET A 147 -6.63 -4.48 -2.51
C MET A 147 -5.45 -5.38 -2.13
N ILE A 148 -5.56 -6.69 -2.41
CA ILE A 148 -4.38 -7.55 -2.43
C ILE A 148 -3.53 -7.20 -3.66
N ILE A 149 -2.29 -6.78 -3.42
CA ILE A 149 -1.35 -6.34 -4.47
C ILE A 149 -0.17 -7.29 -4.64
N GLU A 150 -0.08 -8.32 -3.79
CA GLU A 150 0.98 -9.33 -3.88
C GLU A 150 0.47 -10.72 -3.52
N TRP A 151 0.92 -11.73 -4.27
CA TRP A 151 0.37 -13.10 -4.25
C TRP A 151 1.46 -14.19 -4.15
N PRO A 152 2.29 -14.22 -3.08
CA PRO A 152 3.38 -15.18 -2.95
C PRO A 152 2.83 -16.61 -2.87
N GLY A 153 3.29 -17.49 -3.76
CA GLY A 153 2.81 -18.87 -3.80
C GLY A 153 1.30 -19.01 -4.07
N GLY A 154 0.66 -17.99 -4.65
CA GLY A 154 -0.78 -17.98 -4.93
C GLY A 154 -1.67 -17.60 -3.74
N MET A 155 -1.10 -17.22 -2.59
CA MET A 155 -1.83 -16.78 -1.40
C MET A 155 -1.77 -15.26 -1.25
N PRO A 156 -2.76 -14.58 -0.63
CA PRO A 156 -2.67 -13.16 -0.32
C PRO A 156 -1.40 -12.84 0.49
N GLY A 157 -0.61 -11.87 0.02
CA GLY A 157 0.64 -11.45 0.65
C GLY A 157 0.53 -10.04 1.21
N ASP A 158 0.40 -9.04 0.34
CA ASP A 158 0.38 -7.64 0.76
C ASP A 158 -0.91 -6.97 0.33
N VAL A 159 -1.38 -6.06 1.18
CA VAL A 159 -2.47 -5.14 0.93
C VAL A 159 -1.89 -3.80 0.49
N GLY A 160 -2.51 -3.20 -0.53
CA GLY A 160 -2.34 -1.79 -0.88
C GLY A 160 -3.57 -0.99 -0.44
N PHE A 161 -3.35 0.14 0.24
CA PHE A 161 -4.36 1.19 0.39
C PHE A 161 -4.20 2.22 -0.71
N PHE A 162 -5.30 2.61 -1.32
CA PHE A 162 -5.35 3.58 -2.40
C PHE A 162 -6.33 4.69 -2.02
N LEU A 163 -5.85 5.94 -2.05
CA LEU A 163 -6.72 7.11 -2.00
C LEU A 163 -7.08 7.55 -3.40
N SER A 164 -8.35 7.80 -3.65
CA SER A 164 -8.83 8.36 -4.92
C SER A 164 -9.66 9.62 -4.71
N TRP A 165 -9.60 10.52 -5.69
CA TRP A 165 -10.25 11.85 -5.69
C TRP A 165 -10.94 12.18 -7.02
N GLY A 166 -10.97 11.23 -7.97
CA GLY A 166 -11.75 11.37 -9.19
C GLY A 166 -13.26 11.22 -8.94
N GLU A 167 -14.07 11.70 -9.88
CA GLU A 167 -15.52 11.51 -9.82
C GLU A 167 -15.88 10.02 -9.79
N LYS A 168 -16.86 9.64 -8.97
CA LYS A 168 -17.50 8.32 -9.10
C LYS A 168 -18.14 8.27 -10.47
N LYS A 169 -17.59 7.48 -11.40
CA LYS A 169 -18.30 7.15 -12.64
C LYS A 169 -19.63 6.52 -12.25
N LYS A 170 -20.71 7.26 -12.46
CA LYS A 170 -22.06 6.72 -12.40
C LYS A 170 -22.21 5.86 -13.65
N PHE A 171 -22.28 4.54 -13.46
CA PHE A 171 -22.70 3.59 -14.49
C PHE A 171 -24.19 3.33 -14.35
#